data_AF-A0A0F2PEP8-F1
#
_entry.id   AF-A0A0F2PEP8-F1
#
_cell.length_a   1.000
_cell.length_b   1.000
_cell.length_c   1.000
_cell.angle_alpha   90.00
_cell.angle_beta   90.00
_cell.angle_gamma   90.00
#
_symmetry.space_group_name_H-M   'P 1'
#
loop_
_entity.id
_entity.type
_entity.pdbx_description
1 polymer ?
#
loop_
_entity_poly.entity_id
_entity_poly.type
_entity_poly.pdbx_seq_one_letter_code
_entity_poly.pdbx_strand_id
1 'polypeptide(L)'
;MTVGKELHQALGMLKMSSGQFQTFANRTQDPMAKQMYMGFTKKLDQMVQDLTNRVNYVESQEPQFKMENMTQAAFEQQQAAQQSMRKE
;
A
#
# COMPACT_ATOMS: atom_id res chain seq x y z
N MET A 1 8.88 -13.31 -0.45
CA MET A 1 8.01 -12.16 -0.78
C MET A 1 6.66 -12.46 -0.18
N THR A 2 6.04 -11.51 0.52
CA THR A 2 4.70 -11.73 1.08
C THR A 2 3.65 -11.23 0.11
N VAL A 3 2.42 -11.71 0.29
CA VAL A 3 1.28 -11.31 -0.52
C VAL A 3 1.09 -9.78 -0.42
N GLY A 4 1.32 -9.17 0.75
CA GLY A 4 1.33 -7.72 0.90
C GLY A 4 2.30 -7.00 -0.06
N LYS A 5 3.52 -7.52 -0.23
CA LYS A 5 4.52 -6.94 -1.15
C LYS A 5 4.08 -7.02 -2.62
N GLU A 6 3.48 -8.14 -3.02
CA GLU A 6 2.95 -8.32 -4.37
C GLU A 6 1.75 -7.38 -4.64
N LEU A 7 0.88 -7.19 -3.65
CA LEU A 7 -0.25 -6.27 -3.73
C LEU A 7 0.21 -4.80 -3.85
N HIS A 8 1.24 -4.39 -3.11
CA HIS A 8 1.83 -3.05 -3.25
C HIS A 8 2.42 -2.82 -4.64
N GLN A 9 3.11 -3.81 -5.20
CA GLN A 9 3.64 -3.73 -6.56
C GLN A 9 2.51 -3.55 -7.58
N ALA A 10 1.44 -4.35 -7.48
CA ALA A 10 0.27 -4.23 -8.33
C ALA A 10 -0.41 -2.85 -8.19
N LEU A 11 -0.55 -2.34 -6.96
CA LEU A 11 -1.10 -1.01 -6.69
C LEU A 11 -0.26 0.10 -7.34
N GLY A 12 1.07 -0.01 -7.28
CA GLY A 12 1.99 0.91 -7.95
C GLY A 12 1.81 0.91 -9.47
N MET A 13 1.68 -0.28 -10.08
CA MET A 13 1.43 -0.41 -11.51
C MET A 13 0.10 0.23 -11.93
N LEU A 14 -0.99 0.02 -11.18
CA LEU A 14 -2.29 0.63 -11.46
C LEU A 14 -2.23 2.17 -11.41
N LYS A 15 -1.59 2.73 -10.39
CA LYS A 15 -1.40 4.19 -10.26
C LYS A 15 -0.58 4.75 -11.42
N MET A 16 0.49 4.05 -11.82
CA MET A 16 1.31 4.44 -12.97
C MET A 16 0.49 4.43 -14.26
N SER A 17 -0.29 3.38 -14.52
CA SER A 17 -1.15 3.29 -15.70
C SER A 17 -2.24 4.39 -15.71
N SER A 18 -2.83 4.70 -14.55
CA SER A 18 -3.83 5.79 -14.45
C SER A 18 -3.24 7.14 -14.87
N GLY A 19 -2.04 7.47 -14.36
CA GLY A 19 -1.32 8.69 -14.73
C GLY A 19 -0.88 8.73 -16.20
N GLN A 20 -0.50 7.58 -16.77
CA GLN A 20 -0.20 7.46 -18.20
C GLN A 20 -1.44 7.76 -19.06
N PHE A 21 -2.60 7.17 -18.75
CA PHE A 21 -3.84 7.47 -19.49
C PHE A 21 -4.28 8.92 -19.35
N GLN A 22 -4.10 9.51 -18.17
CA GLN A 22 -4.38 10.94 -17.99
C GLN A 22 -3.44 11.81 -18.85
N THR A 23 -2.17 11.42 -18.95
CA THR A 23 -1.21 12.07 -19.86
C THR A 23 -1.62 11.91 -21.33
N PHE A 24 -2.08 10.72 -21.75
CA PHE A 24 -2.54 10.49 -23.12
C PHE A 24 -3.81 11.28 -23.44
N ALA A 25 -4.76 11.37 -22.50
CA ALA A 25 -5.96 12.19 -22.63
C ALA A 25 -5.64 13.67 -22.82
N ASN A 26 -4.58 14.17 -22.18
CA ASN A 26 -4.14 15.57 -22.30
C ASN A 26 -3.36 15.85 -23.60
N ARG A 27 -2.67 14.84 -24.16
CA ARG A 27 -1.85 14.99 -25.37
C ARG A 27 -2.61 14.70 -26.67
N THR A 28 -3.64 13.87 -26.62
CA THR A 28 -4.38 13.49 -27.81
C THR A 28 -5.24 14.64 -28.34
N GLN A 29 -5.33 14.75 -29.67
CA GLN A 29 -6.23 15.69 -30.35
C GLN A 29 -7.56 15.03 -30.74
N ASP A 30 -7.66 13.70 -30.64
CA ASP A 30 -8.88 12.94 -30.92
C ASP A 30 -9.85 13.03 -29.71
N PRO A 31 -11.04 13.62 -29.88
CA PRO A 31 -12.02 13.77 -28.80
C PRO A 31 -12.56 12.42 -28.29
N MET A 32 -12.71 11.43 -29.16
CA MET A 32 -13.15 10.08 -28.78
C MET A 32 -12.09 9.38 -27.95
N ALA A 33 -10.82 9.44 -28.39
CA ALA A 33 -9.70 8.88 -27.64
C ALA A 33 -9.55 9.57 -26.27
N LYS A 34 -9.73 10.89 -26.20
CA LYS A 34 -9.71 11.64 -24.94
C LYS A 34 -10.76 11.13 -23.95
N GLN A 35 -12.00 10.96 -24.38
CA GLN A 35 -13.07 10.42 -23.55
C GLN A 35 -12.78 8.98 -23.11
N MET A 36 -12.24 8.16 -24.00
CA MET A 36 -11.84 6.79 -23.70
C MET A 36 -10.76 6.74 -22.60
N TYR A 37 -9.67 7.50 -22.75
CA TYR A 37 -8.58 7.53 -21.77
C TYR A 37 -9.03 8.08 -20.41
N MET A 38 -9.86 9.13 -20.39
CA MET A 38 -10.48 9.60 -19.14
C MET A 38 -11.36 8.54 -18.48
N GLY A 39 -12.06 7.73 -19.29
CA GLY A 39 -12.81 6.57 -18.81
C GLY A 39 -11.93 5.49 -18.18
N PHE A 40 -10.75 5.22 -18.77
CA PHE A 40 -9.78 4.29 -18.21
C PHE A 40 -9.18 4.79 -16.89
N THR A 41 -8.79 6.07 -16.81
CA THR A 41 -8.33 6.71 -15.56
C THR A 41 -9.35 6.50 -14.44
N LYS A 42 -10.63 6.81 -14.66
CA LYS A 42 -11.68 6.62 -13.64
C LYS A 42 -11.80 5.18 -13.16
N LYS A 43 -11.74 4.20 -14.07
CA LYS A 43 -11.81 2.77 -13.71
C LYS A 43 -10.59 2.34 -12.90
N LEU A 44 -9.40 2.78 -13.30
CA LEU A 44 -8.17 2.46 -12.58
C LEU A 44 -8.13 3.12 -11.20
N ASP A 45 -8.61 4.35 -11.06
CA ASP A 45 -8.67 5.02 -9.76
C ASP A 45 -9.60 4.28 -8.79
N GLN A 46 -10.71 3.74 -9.29
CA GLN A 46 -11.59 2.88 -8.49
C GLN A 46 -10.89 1.57 -8.09
N MET A 47 -10.19 0.91 -9.02
CA MET A 47 -9.40 -0.28 -8.72
C MET A 47 -8.27 0.02 -7.70
N VAL A 48 -7.65 1.20 -7.77
CA VAL A 48 -6.65 1.66 -6.80
C VAL A 48 -7.26 1.77 -5.41
N GLN A 49 -8.48 2.32 -5.27
CA GLN A 49 -9.17 2.40 -3.98
C GLN A 49 -9.46 0.99 -3.43
N ASP A 50 -10.05 0.12 -4.24
CA ASP A 50 -10.41 -1.24 -3.83
C ASP A 50 -9.17 -2.06 -3.42
N LEU A 51 -8.10 -1.98 -4.21
CA LEU A 51 -6.85 -2.69 -3.93
C LEU A 51 -6.12 -2.10 -2.71
N THR A 52 -6.20 -0.78 -2.48
CA THR A 52 -5.66 -0.16 -1.27
C THR A 52 -6.32 -0.72 -0.01
N ASN A 53 -7.66 -0.85 -0.02
CA ASN A 53 -8.39 -1.46 1.09
C ASN A 53 -7.94 -2.92 1.32
N ARG A 54 -7.68 -3.66 0.24
CA ARG A 54 -7.18 -5.03 0.33
C ARG A 54 -5.77 -5.11 0.89
N VAL A 55 -4.87 -4.22 0.47
CA VAL A 55 -3.49 -4.12 1.00
C VAL A 55 -3.56 -3.91 2.50
N ASN A 56 -4.28 -2.89 2.97
CA ASN A 56 -4.41 -2.57 4.38
C ASN A 56 -4.93 -3.75 5.20
N TYR A 57 -5.94 -4.47 4.69
CA TYR A 57 -6.47 -5.66 5.33
C TYR A 57 -5.42 -6.77 5.42
N VAL A 58 -4.73 -7.08 4.32
CA VAL A 58 -3.72 -8.14 4.31
C VAL A 58 -2.58 -7.81 5.28
N GLU A 59 -2.07 -6.59 5.25
CA GLU A 59 -0.99 -6.14 6.15
C GLU A 59 -1.36 -6.29 7.63
N SER A 60 -2.61 -5.97 8.01
CA SER A 60 -3.09 -6.17 9.38
C SER A 60 -3.14 -7.65 9.82
N GLN A 61 -3.17 -8.58 8.87
CA GLN A 61 -3.24 -10.01 9.12
C GLN A 61 -1.88 -10.70 9.01
N GLU A 62 -0.85 -10.06 8.43
CA GLU A 62 0.42 -10.73 8.21
C GLU A 62 1.14 -11.01 9.56
N PRO A 63 1.62 -12.25 9.81
CA PRO A 63 2.26 -12.63 11.06
C PRO A 63 3.49 -11.80 11.40
N GLN A 64 4.20 -11.33 10.37
CA GLN A 64 5.38 -10.48 10.50
C GLN A 64 5.05 -9.10 11.10
N PHE A 65 3.90 -8.50 10.77
CA PHE A 65 3.43 -7.26 11.40
C PHE A 65 3.11 -7.49 12.89
N LYS A 66 2.56 -8.67 13.21
CA LYS A 66 2.31 -9.08 14.61
C LYS A 66 3.61 -9.39 15.35
N MET A 67 4.58 -10.05 14.70
CA MET A 67 5.87 -10.37 15.28
C MET A 67 6.73 -9.14 15.52
N GLU A 68 6.73 -8.16 14.62
CA GLU A 68 7.47 -6.91 14.78
C GLU A 68 6.99 -6.13 16.03
N ASN A 69 5.67 -6.05 16.21
CA ASN A 69 5.06 -5.48 17.41
C ASN A 69 5.41 -6.28 18.69
N MET A 70 5.40 -7.62 18.62
CA MET A 70 5.80 -8.46 19.76
C MET A 70 7.28 -8.31 20.11
N THR A 71 8.16 -8.20 19.11
CA THR A 71 9.60 -8.00 19.36
C THR A 71 9.90 -6.66 20.01
N GLN A 72 9.19 -5.60 19.62
CA GLN A 72 9.32 -4.29 20.27
C GLN A 72 8.84 -4.34 21.73
N ALA A 73 7.65 -4.91 21.98
CA ALA A 73 7.11 -5.05 23.33
C ALA A 73 8.04 -5.89 24.24
N ALA A 74 8.62 -6.97 23.71
CA ALA A 74 9.57 -7.80 24.45
C ALA A 74 10.86 -7.04 24.82
N PHE A 75 11.36 -6.19 23.93
CA PHE A 75 12.55 -5.37 24.18
C PHE A 75 12.33 -4.30 25.25
N GLU A 76 11.16 -3.66 25.26
CA GLU A 76 10.79 -2.67 26.28
C GLU A 76 10.64 -3.31 27.67
N GLN A 77 10.03 -4.49 27.74
CA GLN A 77 9.90 -5.23 29.00
C GLN A 77 11.26 -5.64 29.56
N GLN A 78 12.19 -6.07 28.69
CA GLN A 78 13.53 -6.46 29.11
C GLN A 78 14.35 -5.26 29.60
N GLN A 79 14.22 -4.09 28.97
CA GLN A 79 14.86 -2.86 29.46
C GLN A 79 14.27 -2.38 30.79
N ALA A 80 12.94 -2.41 30.94
CA ALA A 80 12.29 -2.02 32.18
C ALA A 80 12.72 -2.89 33.38
N ALA A 81 12.83 -4.22 33.17
CA ALA A 81 13.29 -5.16 34.20
C ALA A 81 14.77 -4.97 34.59
N GLN A 82 15.63 -4.58 33.63
CA GLN A 82 17.05 -4.30 33.91
C GLN A 82 17.28 -2.95 34.62
N GLN A 83 16.33 -2.02 34.54
CA GLN A 83 16.41 -0.73 35.22
C GLN A 83 15.90 -0.82 36.66
N SER A 84 14.92 -1.68 36.95
CA SER A 84 14.46 -1.93 38.32
C SER A 84 15.49 -2.70 39.15
N MET A 85 16.16 -3.72 38.57
CA MET A 85 17.21 -4.45 39.29
C MET A 85 18.52 -3.67 39.51
N ARG A 86 18.70 -2.52 38.85
CA ARG A 86 19.85 -1.62 39.07
C ARG A 86 19.61 -0.57 40.16
N LYS A 87 18.39 -0.49 40.69
CA LYS A 87 17.98 0.50 41.71
C LYS A 87 17.89 -0.08 43.13
N GLU A 88 18.20 -1.35 43.32
CA GLU A 88 18.47 -1.98 44.64
C GLU A 88 19.97 -2.09 44.88
#